data_AF-A0A2V7Z2D7-F1
#
_entry.id   AF-A0A2V7Z2D7-F1
#
_cell.length_a   1.000
_cell.length_b   1.000
_cell.length_c   1.000
_cell.angle_alpha   90.00
_cell.angle_beta   90.00
_cell.angle_gamma   90.00
#
_symmetry.space_group_name_H-M   'P 1'
#
loop_
_entity.id
_entity.type
_entity.pdbx_description
1 polymer ?
#
loop_
_entity_poly.entity_id
_entity_poly.type
_entity_poly.pdbx_seq_one_letter_code
_entity_poly.pdbx_strand_id
1 'polypeptide(L)'
;MRSWSWRGEPCRGRTRRDAVDAGHPPCSPKLFEENDNNEESRLLVPFDRPVPGPFRLHAPPQGHAAAPLRAGRRQQEPAGGVPRLREGSREEDRSPGVRHRRGRAGGRDVARLLPGLRQGRRELRAGPDSGLPDHASGPGRDVRVPHEPDRPRPSVRPVRHGACADSGDVGRRLRTVLVFVALTTAACDAAPPLLGEIPAASRTPTVSAPARSTAAYRLSPEKYAKAVAYSRGQYRLHFLGEAWEILVLLALIAAGVAPKFRDLAGRVSANRFVQALVFVPLFLIVWQILELPVAAWGHHLSLAYDQSVQGWGSWFWDWCKAELVGVLILTPLLWLLYRILAKSPRRWWFYFWLATLPVIVFVVFIAPVVIDPLFFHFEPLAGKAPDLVTEIEKVTRRGGLSIPRDRMFLMAASRKLKSVNAYVTGFGASKRVVVWDTTLARMTVPQTLFVFGHEMGHYVLGHVPKTIAFVSGLLLAVLFLAHLALRSALPPDRGHWRIRGLTDWASLPVLALMLSVASELCSPAINSFSRAQEHAADVYGLEVVHGLIPDSRRAATQSFQILGEINLADPSPGRFVRFWLYSHPPLAERISFAQTYDPWSKGERPRYIRDGATP
;
A
#
# COMPACT_ATOMS: atom_id res chain seq x y z
N MET A 1 -6.69 -33.92 -27.45
CA MET A 1 -6.64 -35.35 -27.89
C MET A 1 -6.05 -36.18 -26.77
N ARG A 2 -6.35 -37.49 -26.72
CA ARG A 2 -6.26 -38.40 -25.55
C ARG A 2 -7.27 -37.96 -24.46
N SER A 3 -8.50 -38.48 -24.38
CA SER A 3 -8.98 -39.88 -24.14
C SER A 3 -8.83 -40.29 -22.66
N TRP A 4 -9.75 -41.04 -22.03
CA TRP A 4 -10.71 -42.03 -22.56
C TRP A 4 -12.18 -41.81 -22.12
N SER A 5 -13.09 -42.52 -22.80
CA SER A 5 -14.50 -42.69 -22.44
C SER A 5 -14.78 -44.11 -21.92
N TRP A 6 -15.86 -44.30 -21.17
CA TRP A 6 -16.60 -45.57 -21.13
C TRP A 6 -18.09 -45.34 -21.43
N ARG A 7 -18.78 -46.37 -21.93
CA ARG A 7 -20.12 -46.32 -22.53
C ARG A 7 -20.88 -47.63 -22.28
N GLY A 8 -22.21 -47.57 -22.24
CA GLY A 8 -23.13 -48.68 -21.98
C GLY A 8 -24.26 -48.16 -21.08
N GLU A 9 -25.46 -47.75 -21.54
CA GLU A 9 -26.41 -48.33 -22.50
C GLU A 9 -27.08 -49.64 -22.01
N PRO A 10 -28.34 -49.92 -22.39
CA PRO A 10 -29.48 -48.99 -22.46
C PRO A 10 -30.80 -49.63 -21.94
N CYS A 11 -31.90 -48.85 -21.90
CA CYS A 11 -33.26 -49.40 -21.98
C CYS A 11 -34.07 -48.72 -23.10
N ARG A 12 -34.90 -49.50 -23.80
CA ARG A 12 -35.68 -49.04 -24.96
C ARG A 12 -36.99 -48.35 -24.50
N GLY A 13 -37.36 -47.26 -25.16
CA GLY A 13 -38.58 -46.49 -24.84
C GLY A 13 -39.83 -46.91 -25.64
N ARG A 14 -40.91 -46.14 -25.46
CA ARG A 14 -42.11 -46.12 -26.33
C ARG A 14 -42.70 -44.69 -26.34
N THR A 15 -43.62 -44.40 -27.26
CA THR A 15 -44.04 -43.04 -27.67
C THR A 15 -45.45 -42.64 -27.21
N ARG A 16 -45.62 -41.34 -26.95
CA ARG A 16 -46.85 -40.50 -27.08
C ARG A 16 -48.22 -41.04 -26.56
N ARG A 17 -48.79 -40.21 -25.66
CA ARG A 17 -50.18 -39.67 -25.66
C ARG A 17 -51.34 -40.45 -25.00
N ASP A 18 -52.13 -39.63 -24.28
CA ASP A 18 -53.59 -39.60 -24.07
C ASP A 18 -54.32 -40.68 -23.23
N ALA A 19 -54.40 -40.43 -21.91
CA ALA A 19 -55.48 -40.76 -20.94
C ALA A 19 -55.11 -40.02 -19.61
N VAL A 20 -55.92 -39.25 -18.87
CA VAL A 20 -57.37 -39.18 -18.54
C VAL A 20 -57.82 -40.15 -17.43
N ASP A 21 -58.20 -39.54 -16.30
CA ASP A 21 -59.02 -39.98 -15.16
C ASP A 21 -58.92 -41.40 -14.58
N ALA A 22 -58.29 -41.48 -13.40
CA ALA A 22 -58.84 -42.15 -12.21
C ALA A 22 -58.11 -41.63 -10.96
N GLY A 23 -58.79 -41.49 -9.82
CA GLY A 23 -58.15 -41.08 -8.56
C GLY A 23 -58.70 -41.79 -7.34
N HIS A 24 -57.83 -42.07 -6.36
CA HIS A 24 -58.17 -42.20 -4.93
C HIS A 24 -56.88 -42.09 -4.06
N PRO A 25 -56.99 -41.76 -2.75
CA PRO A 25 -55.86 -41.49 -1.83
C PRO A 25 -55.56 -42.73 -0.94
N PRO A 26 -54.80 -42.65 0.19
CA PRO A 26 -53.93 -41.59 0.74
C PRO A 26 -52.49 -42.07 1.05
N CYS A 27 -51.63 -41.18 1.59
CA CYS A 27 -50.80 -41.44 2.80
C CYS A 27 -49.81 -40.30 3.13
N SER A 28 -49.82 -39.86 4.39
CA SER A 28 -48.66 -39.25 5.11
C SER A 28 -47.99 -40.38 5.94
N PRO A 29 -46.93 -40.15 6.77
CA PRO A 29 -46.14 -38.93 7.00
C PRO A 29 -44.59 -39.18 7.02
N LYS A 30 -43.79 -38.11 7.24
CA LYS A 30 -42.84 -38.02 8.38
C LYS A 30 -42.19 -36.63 8.49
N LEU A 31 -41.75 -36.32 9.71
CA LEU A 31 -40.99 -35.12 10.15
C LEU A 31 -39.49 -35.44 10.24
N PHE A 32 -38.71 -34.52 10.86
CA PHE A 32 -37.27 -34.53 11.16
C PHE A 32 -36.37 -34.03 10.01
N GLU A 33 -35.41 -33.11 10.23
CA GLU A 33 -35.05 -32.36 11.45
C GLU A 33 -34.32 -31.04 11.07
N GLU A 34 -34.51 -29.97 11.83
CA GLU A 34 -33.83 -28.67 11.64
C GLU A 34 -33.16 -28.29 12.97
N ASN A 35 -31.85 -28.03 12.95
CA ASN A 35 -31.02 -27.99 14.17
C ASN A 35 -30.41 -26.61 14.39
N ASP A 36 -31.17 -25.77 15.08
CA ASP A 36 -30.83 -24.39 15.40
C ASP A 36 -30.14 -24.32 16.78
N ASN A 37 -28.84 -24.02 16.82
CA ASN A 37 -28.05 -23.88 18.05
C ASN A 37 -27.69 -22.41 18.30
N ASN A 38 -28.52 -21.74 19.09
CA ASN A 38 -28.38 -20.31 19.43
C ASN A 38 -28.47 -20.10 20.96
N GLU A 39 -27.41 -20.49 21.67
CA GLU A 39 -27.25 -20.23 23.11
C GLU A 39 -26.10 -19.26 23.40
N GLU A 40 -26.43 -17.97 23.59
CA GLU A 40 -25.85 -17.12 24.65
C GLU A 40 -26.61 -15.77 24.75
N SER A 41 -27.80 -15.78 25.35
CA SER A 41 -28.53 -14.52 25.64
C SER A 41 -29.58 -14.61 26.76
N ARG A 42 -29.16 -14.98 27.99
CA ARG A 42 -29.98 -14.78 29.22
C ARG A 42 -29.15 -14.82 30.50
N LEU A 43 -28.81 -13.65 31.04
CA LEU A 43 -28.70 -13.38 32.48
C LEU A 43 -28.60 -11.86 32.71
N LEU A 44 -29.73 -11.23 33.04
CA LEU A 44 -29.81 -9.82 33.43
C LEU A 44 -30.41 -9.72 34.83
N VAL A 45 -29.65 -9.17 35.76
CA VAL A 45 -30.10 -8.73 37.08
C VAL A 45 -29.45 -7.36 37.34
N PRO A 46 -30.20 -6.31 37.73
CA PRO A 46 -29.67 -4.95 37.78
C PRO A 46 -28.78 -4.72 39.01
N PHE A 47 -27.79 -3.84 38.85
CA PHE A 47 -27.01 -3.28 39.95
C PHE A 47 -26.87 -1.76 39.79
N ASP A 48 -27.68 -1.02 40.55
CA ASP A 48 -27.57 0.44 40.65
C ASP A 48 -26.32 0.85 41.44
N ARG A 49 -25.32 1.43 40.76
CA ARG A 49 -24.37 2.39 41.35
C ARG A 49 -24.00 3.49 40.35
N PRO A 50 -23.86 4.76 40.79
CA PRO A 50 -23.63 5.88 39.89
C PRO A 50 -22.20 5.94 39.36
N VAL A 51 -22.06 6.31 38.08
CA VAL A 51 -20.77 6.60 37.44
C VAL A 51 -20.39 8.07 37.71
N PRO A 52 -19.16 8.38 38.16
CA PRO A 52 -18.72 9.76 38.37
C PRO A 52 -18.59 10.52 37.04
N GLY A 53 -19.01 11.79 37.04
CA GLY A 53 -19.01 12.64 35.84
C GLY A 53 -17.60 13.06 35.35
N PRO A 54 -17.48 13.50 34.09
CA PRO A 54 -16.20 13.83 33.47
C PRO A 54 -15.54 15.09 34.06
N PHE A 55 -14.21 15.08 34.14
CA PHE A 55 -13.39 16.20 34.59
C PHE A 55 -13.63 17.47 33.75
N ARG A 56 -13.95 18.59 34.42
CA ARG A 56 -13.88 19.93 33.83
C ARG A 56 -12.44 20.45 33.92
N LEU A 57 -11.77 20.62 32.78
CA LEU A 57 -10.57 21.46 32.70
C LEU A 57 -10.99 22.92 32.57
N HIS A 58 -10.54 23.78 33.49
CA HIS A 58 -10.76 25.22 33.43
C HIS A 58 -9.89 25.86 32.34
N ALA A 59 -10.46 26.80 31.59
CA ALA A 59 -9.70 27.66 30.69
C ALA A 59 -8.89 28.71 31.49
N PRO A 60 -7.66 29.06 31.08
CA PRO A 60 -6.88 30.11 31.71
C PRO A 60 -7.46 31.51 31.39
N PRO A 61 -7.36 32.48 32.32
CA PRO A 61 -7.83 33.85 32.09
C PRO A 61 -6.93 34.64 31.13
N GLN A 62 -7.49 35.67 30.51
CA GLN A 62 -6.77 36.61 29.66
C GLN A 62 -5.94 37.58 30.52
N GLY A 63 -4.68 37.79 30.16
CA GLY A 63 -3.78 38.74 30.84
C GLY A 63 -3.65 40.06 30.08
N HIS A 64 -3.90 41.18 30.77
CA HIS A 64 -3.53 42.52 30.31
C HIS A 64 -2.33 43.08 31.09
N ALA A 65 -1.67 44.08 30.49
CA ALA A 65 -0.31 44.50 30.81
C ALA A 65 -0.14 45.22 32.16
N ALA A 66 1.02 45.00 32.79
CA ALA A 66 1.91 46.07 33.27
C ALA A 66 3.34 45.55 33.51
N ALA A 67 4.32 46.45 33.50
CA ALA A 67 5.71 46.27 33.91
C ALA A 67 6.12 47.50 34.78
N PRO A 68 7.36 47.68 35.26
CA PRO A 68 8.55 46.79 35.32
C PRO A 68 9.12 46.69 36.77
N LEU A 69 10.33 46.12 36.96
CA LEU A 69 11.47 46.75 37.69
C LEU A 69 12.72 45.86 37.92
N ARG A 70 13.90 46.47 37.74
CA ARG A 70 15.24 46.26 38.36
C ARG A 70 15.78 44.84 38.72
N ALA A 71 16.72 44.39 37.90
CA ALA A 71 18.17 44.19 38.19
C ALA A 71 18.67 43.61 39.55
N GLY A 72 19.53 42.57 39.47
CA GLY A 72 20.36 42.06 40.57
C GLY A 72 21.63 41.31 40.10
N ARG A 73 22.73 41.41 40.86
CA ARG A 73 24.05 40.73 40.64
C ARG A 73 23.97 39.25 41.07
N ARG A 74 24.65 38.25 40.46
CA ARG A 74 26.10 38.00 40.17
C ARG A 74 26.92 37.70 41.43
N GLN A 75 27.28 36.41 41.64
CA GLN A 75 28.39 35.77 42.43
C GLN A 75 27.94 34.34 42.84
N GLN A 76 28.73 33.32 43.17
CA GLN A 76 30.12 32.85 42.93
C GLN A 76 30.20 31.44 43.60
N GLU A 77 31.08 30.55 43.13
CA GLU A 77 31.55 29.31 43.80
C GLU A 77 32.37 29.62 45.10
N PRO A 78 32.80 28.68 46.00
CA PRO A 78 33.32 27.33 45.66
C PRO A 78 33.36 26.17 46.71
N ALA A 79 33.98 25.05 46.27
CA ALA A 79 34.94 24.18 46.99
C ALA A 79 34.50 22.98 47.88
N GLY A 80 35.36 21.94 47.84
CA GLY A 80 35.39 20.77 48.74
C GLY A 80 34.73 19.49 48.18
N GLY A 81 35.32 18.29 48.24
CA GLY A 81 36.66 17.87 48.68
C GLY A 81 36.81 16.33 48.59
N VAL A 82 38.01 15.80 48.33
CA VAL A 82 38.29 14.36 48.13
C VAL A 82 39.35 13.88 49.12
N PRO A 83 39.31 12.61 49.56
CA PRO A 83 40.54 11.81 49.64
C PRO A 83 40.45 10.43 48.96
N ARG A 84 41.60 9.96 48.47
CA ARG A 84 41.87 8.56 48.04
C ARG A 84 42.73 7.88 49.11
N LEU A 85 42.78 6.54 49.11
CA LEU A 85 44.01 5.72 49.08
C LEU A 85 43.70 4.44 48.24
N ARG A 86 44.54 3.81 47.40
CA ARG A 86 45.98 3.37 47.48
C ARG A 86 46.20 2.19 48.45
N GLU A 87 47.05 1.19 48.19
CA GLU A 87 47.80 0.74 46.99
C GLU A 87 48.28 -0.72 47.23
N GLY A 88 48.77 -1.46 46.23
CA GLY A 88 49.40 -2.79 46.47
C GLY A 88 49.71 -3.61 45.21
N SER A 89 50.90 -4.21 45.13
CA SER A 89 51.44 -4.88 43.93
C SER A 89 52.60 -5.84 44.24
N ARG A 90 52.77 -6.92 43.43
CA ARG A 90 54.04 -7.62 43.01
C ARG A 90 53.72 -8.94 42.26
N GLU A 91 54.40 -9.25 41.13
CA GLU A 91 55.62 -10.10 40.93
C GLU A 91 55.46 -11.58 41.41
N GLU A 92 56.01 -12.63 40.79
CA GLU A 92 56.60 -12.90 39.45
C GLU A 92 56.90 -14.44 39.36
N ASP A 93 56.72 -15.14 38.21
CA ASP A 93 57.45 -16.40 37.92
C ASP A 93 57.50 -16.76 36.41
N ARG A 94 58.20 -17.86 36.04
CA ARG A 94 59.06 -17.95 34.85
C ARG A 94 58.73 -19.02 33.79
N SER A 95 58.89 -18.61 32.52
CA SER A 95 59.63 -19.29 31.42
C SER A 95 59.23 -20.69 30.86
N PRO A 96 59.75 -21.09 29.66
CA PRO A 96 59.08 -22.10 28.80
C PRO A 96 59.94 -23.29 28.29
N GLY A 97 59.29 -24.24 27.61
CA GLY A 97 59.88 -25.21 26.68
C GLY A 97 58.84 -26.19 26.09
N VAL A 98 59.11 -27.08 25.11
CA VAL A 98 60.14 -27.12 24.05
C VAL A 98 59.69 -28.11 22.94
N ARG A 99 60.33 -28.06 21.77
CA ARG A 99 60.03 -28.75 20.49
C ARG A 99 59.84 -30.28 20.51
N HIS A 100 59.00 -30.80 19.60
CA HIS A 100 59.26 -31.89 18.63
C HIS A 100 58.14 -31.91 17.56
N ARG A 101 58.26 -32.16 16.23
CA ARG A 101 59.31 -32.39 15.20
C ARG A 101 59.41 -33.83 14.61
N ARG A 102 59.16 -33.90 13.27
CA ARG A 102 59.10 -35.06 12.31
C ARG A 102 57.69 -35.71 12.17
N GLY A 103 57.24 -36.19 10.99
CA GLY A 103 57.70 -35.91 9.61
C GLY A 103 57.43 -37.00 8.55
N ARG A 104 57.15 -36.56 7.30
CA ARG A 104 57.30 -37.24 5.97
C ARG A 104 56.39 -38.41 5.52
N ALA A 105 55.72 -38.16 4.37
CA ALA A 105 55.77 -38.92 3.10
C ALA A 105 54.83 -40.14 2.84
N GLY A 106 54.53 -40.34 1.54
CA GLY A 106 53.71 -41.43 0.97
C GLY A 106 52.20 -41.12 0.90
N GLY A 107 51.50 -41.20 -0.24
CA GLY A 107 51.94 -41.28 -1.63
C GLY A 107 51.87 -42.67 -2.28
N ARG A 108 50.71 -43.04 -2.86
CA ARG A 108 50.59 -43.93 -4.05
C ARG A 108 49.19 -43.98 -4.66
N ASP A 109 49.16 -44.41 -5.90
CA ASP A 109 48.06 -44.38 -6.87
C ASP A 109 47.04 -45.53 -6.71
N VAL A 110 45.82 -45.32 -7.21
CA VAL A 110 45.02 -46.37 -7.87
C VAL A 110 44.34 -45.76 -9.10
N ALA A 111 44.38 -46.45 -10.24
CA ALA A 111 43.74 -46.04 -11.49
C ALA A 111 43.01 -47.22 -12.17
N ARG A 112 41.91 -46.94 -12.89
CA ARG A 112 41.34 -47.72 -14.03
C ARG A 112 40.23 -46.87 -14.71
N LEU A 113 40.26 -46.65 -16.03
CA LEU A 113 39.79 -47.51 -17.16
C LEU A 113 38.25 -47.70 -17.18
N LEU A 114 37.45 -47.59 -18.27
CA LEU A 114 37.60 -47.29 -19.73
C LEU A 114 36.23 -46.70 -20.28
N PRO A 115 35.77 -46.80 -21.55
CA PRO A 115 36.13 -45.90 -22.66
C PRO A 115 34.98 -45.32 -23.55
N GLY A 116 35.24 -44.17 -24.19
CA GLY A 116 35.13 -43.95 -25.66
C GLY A 116 33.79 -43.91 -26.42
N LEU A 117 33.64 -42.91 -27.32
CA LEU A 117 32.97 -43.03 -28.63
C LEU A 117 33.51 -41.97 -29.64
N ARG A 118 33.04 -41.96 -30.90
CA ARG A 118 33.79 -41.51 -32.10
C ARG A 118 33.18 -40.34 -32.92
N GLN A 119 34.07 -39.62 -33.64
CA GLN A 119 33.90 -38.88 -34.91
C GLN A 119 32.99 -37.61 -34.95
N GLY A 120 33.27 -36.58 -35.77
CA GLY A 120 34.47 -36.33 -36.60
C GLY A 120 34.43 -35.09 -37.54
N ARG A 121 35.63 -34.67 -38.01
CA ARG A 121 36.01 -33.78 -39.16
C ARG A 121 35.21 -32.50 -39.53
N ARG A 122 35.92 -31.35 -39.54
CA ARG A 122 36.51 -30.62 -40.71
C ARG A 122 37.49 -29.55 -40.14
N GLU A 123 38.77 -29.46 -40.52
CA GLU A 123 39.40 -28.99 -41.78
C GLU A 123 39.24 -27.46 -42.02
N LEU A 124 40.26 -26.64 -42.36
CA LEU A 124 41.69 -26.89 -42.71
C LEU A 124 42.56 -25.58 -42.67
N ARG A 125 43.89 -25.73 -42.92
CA ARG A 125 44.99 -24.70 -43.02
C ARG A 125 45.52 -24.16 -41.66
N ALA A 126 46.82 -24.17 -41.28
CA ALA A 126 48.15 -24.10 -41.95
C ALA A 126 48.59 -22.67 -42.36
N GLY A 127 49.84 -22.21 -42.14
CA GLY A 127 51.06 -22.89 -41.63
C GLY A 127 52.04 -21.93 -40.89
N PRO A 128 53.28 -22.37 -40.57
CA PRO A 128 54.20 -21.69 -39.62
C PRO A 128 55.36 -20.92 -40.29
N ASP A 129 56.19 -20.21 -39.51
CA ASP A 129 57.57 -20.68 -39.25
C ASP A 129 58.26 -19.99 -38.05
N SER A 130 59.48 -20.43 -37.71
CA SER A 130 60.22 -20.08 -36.48
C SER A 130 61.53 -19.30 -36.70
N GLY A 131 62.02 -18.59 -35.67
CA GLY A 131 63.28 -17.82 -35.74
C GLY A 131 63.74 -17.23 -34.39
N LEU A 132 64.62 -17.96 -33.69
CA LEU A 132 65.45 -17.51 -32.57
C LEU A 132 66.86 -17.12 -33.13
N PRO A 133 67.68 -16.27 -32.46
CA PRO A 133 68.36 -16.65 -31.20
C PRO A 133 68.66 -15.51 -30.19
N ASP A 134 69.34 -15.88 -29.11
CA ASP A 134 69.73 -15.10 -27.93
C ASP A 134 70.86 -14.06 -28.15
N HIS A 135 70.95 -13.02 -27.28
CA HIS A 135 71.92 -13.00 -26.16
C HIS A 135 72.01 -11.66 -25.35
N ALA A 136 72.22 -11.81 -24.03
CA ALA A 136 73.09 -11.01 -23.12
C ALA A 136 72.84 -9.50 -22.78
N SER A 137 72.41 -9.28 -21.52
CA SER A 137 73.18 -8.57 -20.46
C SER A 137 73.36 -7.02 -20.37
N GLY A 138 72.29 -6.28 -20.02
CA GLY A 138 72.28 -5.09 -19.11
C GLY A 138 73.22 -3.89 -19.40
N PRO A 139 73.50 -2.98 -18.41
CA PRO A 139 72.78 -2.65 -17.16
C PRO A 139 72.23 -1.19 -17.13
N GLY A 140 71.48 -0.80 -16.08
CA GLY A 140 70.67 0.44 -16.04
C GLY A 140 71.32 1.74 -15.50
N ARG A 141 70.52 2.80 -15.34
CA ARG A 141 70.86 4.06 -14.63
C ARG A 141 69.63 4.90 -14.20
N ASP A 142 69.89 6.03 -13.52
CA ASP A 142 69.02 6.64 -12.51
C ASP A 142 68.38 8.01 -12.82
N VAL A 143 67.29 8.30 -12.08
CA VAL A 143 66.84 9.62 -11.54
C VAL A 143 66.59 10.82 -12.49
N ARG A 144 65.36 11.35 -12.43
CA ARG A 144 65.08 12.79 -12.09
C ARG A 144 63.60 13.08 -11.79
N VAL A 145 63.36 14.10 -10.97
CA VAL A 145 62.07 14.74 -10.64
C VAL A 145 62.27 16.26 -10.72
N PRO A 146 61.29 17.05 -11.18
CA PRO A 146 61.02 18.32 -10.48
C PRO A 146 59.55 18.80 -10.45
N HIS A 147 59.19 19.38 -9.29
CA HIS A 147 58.26 20.50 -9.05
C HIS A 147 56.73 20.45 -9.28
N GLU A 148 56.07 21.17 -8.37
CA GLU A 148 54.64 21.55 -8.24
C GLU A 148 54.59 23.07 -8.01
N PRO A 149 53.48 23.76 -8.38
CA PRO A 149 53.10 24.98 -7.64
C PRO A 149 51.59 25.14 -7.34
N ASP A 150 51.33 25.44 -6.06
CA ASP A 150 50.34 26.36 -5.48
C ASP A 150 48.81 26.14 -5.42
N ARG A 151 48.20 26.87 -4.48
CA ARG A 151 46.78 26.80 -4.02
C ARG A 151 46.07 28.17 -4.11
N PRO A 152 44.75 28.20 -3.85
CA PRO A 152 44.30 28.97 -2.66
C PRO A 152 43.20 28.31 -1.80
N ARG A 153 42.85 28.94 -0.66
CA ARG A 153 41.75 28.61 0.27
C ARG A 153 40.70 29.75 0.28
N PRO A 154 39.43 29.53 0.67
CA PRO A 154 38.95 29.61 2.08
C PRO A 154 38.01 28.41 2.42
N SER A 155 37.07 28.35 3.38
CA SER A 155 36.55 29.24 4.47
C SER A 155 36.06 28.37 5.67
N VAL A 156 35.48 28.95 6.74
CA VAL A 156 35.01 28.20 7.93
C VAL A 156 33.68 28.72 8.53
N ARG A 157 32.60 27.89 8.45
CA ARG A 157 31.38 27.84 9.31
C ARG A 157 30.46 29.11 9.32
N PRO A 158 29.21 29.05 9.86
CA PRO A 158 28.53 27.97 10.61
C PRO A 158 27.23 27.42 9.98
N VAL A 159 26.58 26.48 10.69
CA VAL A 159 25.27 25.87 10.37
C VAL A 159 24.20 26.44 11.29
N ARG A 160 22.98 26.70 10.79
CA ARG A 160 21.72 26.60 11.56
C ARG A 160 20.45 26.51 10.68
N HIS A 161 19.44 25.85 11.25
CA HIS A 161 18.00 25.66 10.92
C HIS A 161 17.38 26.29 9.64
N GLY A 162 16.40 25.66 8.96
CA GLY A 162 15.79 24.36 9.26
C GLY A 162 14.53 24.00 8.43
N ALA A 163 13.91 22.89 8.84
CA ALA A 163 12.64 22.25 8.41
C ALA A 163 11.40 23.18 8.36
N CYS A 164 10.23 22.85 7.76
CA CYS A 164 9.77 21.68 6.98
C CYS A 164 8.48 21.99 6.16
N ALA A 165 7.84 20.97 5.57
CA ALA A 165 6.44 20.99 5.10
C ALA A 165 5.42 20.89 6.27
N ASP A 166 4.16 20.42 6.14
CA ASP A 166 3.78 19.03 5.80
C ASP A 166 2.23 18.79 5.84
N SER A 167 1.74 17.65 5.30
CA SER A 167 0.59 16.77 5.69
C SER A 167 -0.90 17.22 5.85
N GLY A 168 -1.90 16.33 6.05
CA GLY A 168 -1.97 14.83 6.05
C GLY A 168 -3.39 14.24 5.79
N ASP A 169 -3.58 13.04 5.18
CA ASP A 169 -4.43 11.87 5.61
C ASP A 169 -4.76 10.70 4.64
N VAL A 170 -4.85 9.49 5.23
CA VAL A 170 -5.20 8.12 4.77
C VAL A 170 -4.55 7.59 3.48
N GLY A 171 -3.34 8.04 3.16
CA GLY A 171 -2.42 7.28 2.28
C GLY A 171 -1.68 6.13 2.98
N ARG A 172 -2.29 5.51 4.01
CA ARG A 172 -1.56 5.01 5.20
C ARG A 172 -2.01 3.64 5.73
N ARG A 173 -1.62 2.56 5.05
CA ARG A 173 -1.21 1.25 5.64
C ARG A 173 -0.23 0.50 4.72
N LEU A 174 0.58 1.25 3.98
CA LEU A 174 1.17 0.73 2.76
C LEU A 174 2.50 1.44 2.37
N ARG A 175 3.33 1.83 3.35
CA ARG A 175 4.61 2.53 3.07
C ARG A 175 5.86 1.67 3.18
N THR A 176 5.79 0.55 3.89
CA THR A 176 6.95 -0.33 4.17
C THR A 176 7.42 -1.20 2.99
N VAL A 177 6.55 -1.49 2.02
CA VAL A 177 6.88 -2.33 0.83
C VAL A 177 6.94 -1.51 -0.45
N LEU A 178 6.23 -0.38 -0.48
CA LEU A 178 6.01 0.38 -1.70
C LEU A 178 7.19 1.29 -1.98
N VAL A 179 8.11 0.68 -2.71
CA VAL A 179 7.91 0.87 -4.14
C VAL A 179 7.67 -0.43 -4.93
N PHE A 180 7.70 -1.61 -4.29
CA PHE A 180 7.46 -2.91 -4.95
C PHE A 180 6.03 -3.46 -5.00
N VAL A 181 5.07 -2.66 -4.57
CA VAL A 181 3.63 -3.01 -4.52
C VAL A 181 2.77 -1.84 -5.10
N ALA A 182 3.41 -0.85 -5.75
CA ALA A 182 2.76 0.39 -6.22
C ALA A 182 1.93 0.28 -7.52
N LEU A 183 2.16 -0.72 -8.37
CA LEU A 183 1.21 -1.15 -9.40
C LEU A 183 0.08 -1.98 -8.75
N THR A 184 0.35 -2.66 -7.63
CA THR A 184 -0.53 -3.73 -7.12
C THR A 184 -1.68 -3.18 -6.34
N THR A 185 -1.46 -2.08 -5.61
CA THR A 185 -2.56 -1.31 -5.04
C THR A 185 -3.16 -0.30 -6.00
N ALA A 186 -2.63 -0.11 -7.22
CA ALA A 186 -3.48 0.33 -8.33
C ALA A 186 -4.56 -0.72 -8.73
N ALA A 187 -4.67 -1.84 -8.02
CA ALA A 187 -5.81 -2.77 -8.04
C ALA A 187 -6.29 -3.25 -6.64
N CYS A 188 -5.82 -2.63 -5.55
CA CYS A 188 -6.22 -2.95 -4.15
C CYS A 188 -6.47 -1.68 -3.31
N ASP A 189 -5.74 -0.58 -3.56
CA ASP A 189 -6.16 0.79 -3.23
C ASP A 189 -7.08 1.31 -4.35
N ALA A 190 -8.11 0.52 -4.69
CA ALA A 190 -9.42 1.17 -4.65
C ALA A 190 -9.54 1.67 -3.21
N ALA A 191 -9.64 2.98 -3.00
CA ALA A 191 -9.75 3.50 -1.65
C ALA A 191 -10.88 2.78 -0.90
N PRO A 192 -10.90 2.80 0.43
CA PRO A 192 -12.18 2.90 1.09
C PRO A 192 -12.71 4.32 0.83
N PRO A 193 -13.76 4.52 -0.01
CA PRO A 193 -14.94 5.18 0.51
C PRO A 193 -15.20 4.52 1.88
N LEU A 194 -15.20 5.22 3.00
CA LEU A 194 -15.98 6.40 3.39
C LEU A 194 -17.49 6.15 3.62
N LEU A 195 -17.87 4.97 4.09
CA LEU A 195 -18.28 4.78 5.47
C LEU A 195 -19.32 5.79 6.10
N GLY A 196 -20.65 5.54 6.12
CA GLY A 196 -21.61 6.25 7.03
C GLY A 196 -23.11 5.79 7.04
N GLU A 197 -23.83 5.88 8.19
CA GLU A 197 -25.26 5.45 8.32
C GLU A 197 -26.24 6.43 9.03
N ILE A 198 -27.46 5.96 9.33
CA ILE A 198 -28.75 6.68 9.38
C ILE A 198 -29.54 6.37 10.68
N PRO A 199 -30.23 7.35 11.30
CA PRO A 199 -31.37 7.12 12.19
C PRO A 199 -32.72 7.13 11.45
N ALA A 200 -33.71 6.36 11.93
CA ALA A 200 -34.96 6.08 11.21
C ALA A 200 -35.89 7.29 10.93
N ALA A 201 -36.82 7.10 9.98
CA ALA A 201 -37.57 8.18 9.33
C ALA A 201 -38.62 8.90 10.20
N SER A 202 -38.94 10.13 9.80
CA SER A 202 -40.14 10.88 10.23
C SER A 202 -40.64 11.80 9.11
N ARG A 203 -41.88 12.29 9.23
CA ARG A 203 -42.75 12.66 8.09
C ARG A 203 -42.59 14.10 7.57
N THR A 204 -43.03 14.30 6.33
CA THR A 204 -43.20 15.59 5.63
C THR A 204 -44.15 16.55 6.37
N PRO A 205 -44.02 17.87 6.17
CA PRO A 205 -44.89 18.51 5.15
C PRO A 205 -44.20 19.54 4.23
N THR A 206 -44.94 19.97 3.22
CA THR A 206 -44.52 20.82 2.09
C THR A 206 -44.33 22.31 2.44
N VAL A 207 -43.29 22.95 1.90
CA VAL A 207 -43.21 24.42 1.73
C VAL A 207 -42.69 24.75 0.32
N SER A 208 -43.18 25.84 -0.26
CA SER A 208 -42.88 26.26 -1.65
C SER A 208 -41.43 26.72 -1.85
N ALA A 209 -40.91 26.56 -3.07
CA ALA A 209 -39.52 26.86 -3.42
C ALA A 209 -39.40 28.03 -4.43
N PRO A 210 -38.69 29.13 -4.08
CA PRO A 210 -38.23 30.11 -5.07
C PRO A 210 -36.94 29.63 -5.74
N ALA A 211 -36.87 29.69 -7.07
CA ALA A 211 -35.70 29.24 -7.82
C ALA A 211 -34.53 30.25 -7.76
N ARG A 212 -33.39 29.86 -7.15
CA ARG A 212 -32.07 30.52 -7.30
C ARG A 212 -30.93 29.67 -6.72
N SER A 213 -29.69 30.03 -7.09
CA SER A 213 -28.40 29.42 -6.70
C SER A 213 -28.10 28.03 -7.28
N THR A 214 -27.03 27.98 -8.07
CA THR A 214 -26.28 26.76 -8.42
C THR A 214 -25.94 25.95 -7.17
N ALA A 215 -26.10 24.63 -7.24
CA ALA A 215 -25.99 23.77 -6.07
C ALA A 215 -24.53 23.40 -5.79
N ALA A 216 -23.79 24.30 -5.13
CA ALA A 216 -22.58 23.93 -4.41
C ALA A 216 -22.87 22.76 -3.46
N TYR A 217 -21.86 21.94 -3.13
CA TYR A 217 -21.94 20.85 -2.14
C TYR A 217 -22.59 21.33 -0.83
N ARG A 218 -23.72 20.74 -0.42
CA ARG A 218 -24.49 21.18 0.76
C ARG A 218 -24.54 20.09 1.81
N LEU A 219 -24.11 20.38 3.03
CA LEU A 219 -24.34 19.50 4.18
C LEU A 219 -25.34 20.18 5.13
N SER A 220 -26.10 19.40 5.91
CA SER A 220 -26.80 19.97 7.07
C SER A 220 -25.78 20.56 8.05
N PRO A 221 -26.13 21.55 8.90
CA PRO A 221 -25.16 22.15 9.84
C PRO A 221 -24.46 21.12 10.73
N GLU A 222 -25.20 20.08 11.13
CA GLU A 222 -24.68 18.92 11.88
C GLU A 222 -23.69 18.09 11.03
N LYS A 223 -24.08 17.65 9.82
CA LYS A 223 -23.18 16.90 8.92
C LYS A 223 -21.95 17.73 8.55
N TYR A 224 -22.08 19.04 8.37
CA TYR A 224 -20.98 19.97 8.11
C TYR A 224 -19.99 19.98 9.28
N ALA A 225 -20.48 20.15 10.51
CA ALA A 225 -19.64 20.11 11.71
C ALA A 225 -18.97 18.74 11.87
N LYS A 226 -19.71 17.64 11.67
CA LYS A 226 -19.17 16.27 11.73
C LYS A 226 -18.12 16.01 10.65
N ALA A 227 -18.32 16.50 9.43
CA ALA A 227 -17.37 16.40 8.31
C ALA A 227 -16.07 17.17 8.56
N VAL A 228 -16.16 18.44 9.00
CA VAL A 228 -14.99 19.25 9.33
C VAL A 228 -14.25 18.69 10.55
N ALA A 229 -14.97 18.17 11.56
CA ALA A 229 -14.34 17.53 12.72
C ALA A 229 -13.67 16.19 12.36
N TYR A 230 -14.31 15.37 11.52
CA TYR A 230 -13.74 14.13 11.00
C TYR A 230 -12.48 14.41 10.18
N SER A 231 -12.59 15.29 9.17
CA SER A 231 -11.49 15.67 8.29
C SER A 231 -10.31 16.28 9.07
N ARG A 232 -10.54 17.06 10.13
CA ARG A 232 -9.45 17.54 11.01
C ARG A 232 -8.90 16.46 11.95
N GLY A 233 -9.70 15.47 12.36
CA GLY A 233 -9.24 14.28 13.08
C GLY A 233 -8.32 13.45 12.20
N GLN A 234 -8.79 13.16 10.99
CA GLN A 234 -8.06 12.58 9.88
C GLN A 234 -6.73 13.32 9.67
N TYR A 235 -6.73 14.62 9.40
CA TYR A 235 -5.49 15.31 9.04
C TYR A 235 -4.38 15.13 10.08
N ARG A 236 -4.73 15.25 11.38
CA ARG A 236 -3.80 15.01 12.50
C ARG A 236 -3.30 13.57 12.58
N LEU A 237 -4.12 12.56 12.26
CA LEU A 237 -3.72 11.15 12.25
C LEU A 237 -2.54 10.90 11.31
N HIS A 238 -2.49 11.56 10.15
CA HIS A 238 -1.39 11.38 9.19
C HIS A 238 -0.15 12.21 9.51
N PHE A 239 -0.28 13.49 9.86
CA PHE A 239 0.87 14.27 10.35
C PHE A 239 1.62 13.51 11.46
N LEU A 240 0.87 13.09 12.47
CA LEU A 240 1.42 12.45 13.65
C LEU A 240 1.78 10.99 13.36
N GLY A 241 1.14 10.35 12.36
CA GLY A 241 1.51 9.04 11.83
C GLY A 241 2.84 9.02 11.08
N GLU A 242 3.14 9.99 10.20
CA GLU A 242 4.46 10.11 9.56
C GLU A 242 5.54 10.41 10.60
N ALA A 243 5.27 11.37 11.48
CA ALA A 243 6.18 11.69 12.58
C ALA A 243 6.44 10.47 13.47
N TRP A 244 5.41 9.66 13.75
CA TRP A 244 5.53 8.42 14.52
C TRP A 244 6.33 7.36 13.77
N GLU A 245 6.03 7.06 12.50
CA GLU A 245 6.76 6.07 11.69
C GLU A 245 8.26 6.43 11.60
N ILE A 246 8.57 7.71 11.38
CA ILE A 246 9.93 8.25 11.38
C ILE A 246 10.59 8.08 12.76
N LEU A 247 9.89 8.39 13.86
CA LEU A 247 10.41 8.24 15.23
C LEU A 247 10.61 6.77 15.62
N VAL A 248 9.70 5.87 15.22
CA VAL A 248 9.80 4.41 15.43
C VAL A 248 11.02 3.86 14.70
N LEU A 249 11.21 4.19 13.43
CA LEU A 249 12.38 3.76 12.66
C LEU A 249 13.70 4.30 13.24
N LEU A 250 13.73 5.58 13.62
CA LEU A 250 14.88 6.19 14.31
C LEU A 250 15.17 5.50 15.65
N ALA A 251 14.14 5.15 16.43
CA ALA A 251 14.29 4.43 17.70
C ALA A 251 14.79 2.98 17.49
N LEU A 252 14.29 2.27 16.48
CA LEU A 252 14.75 0.92 16.11
C LEU A 252 16.22 0.91 15.67
N ILE A 253 16.67 1.95 14.97
CA ILE A 253 18.07 2.20 14.63
C ILE A 253 18.90 2.48 15.89
N ALA A 254 18.48 3.46 16.71
CA ALA A 254 19.22 3.90 17.90
C ALA A 254 19.35 2.81 18.98
N ALA A 255 18.29 2.04 19.22
CA ALA A 255 18.29 0.90 20.16
C ALA A 255 18.99 -0.36 19.63
N GLY A 256 19.53 -0.31 18.40
CA GLY A 256 20.28 -1.39 17.78
C GLY A 256 19.46 -2.68 17.63
N VAL A 257 18.17 -2.58 17.30
CA VAL A 257 17.27 -3.74 17.21
C VAL A 257 17.62 -4.63 16.01
N ALA A 258 17.77 -4.06 14.82
CA ALA A 258 18.12 -4.82 13.62
C ALA A 258 19.49 -5.54 13.72
N PRO A 259 20.56 -4.96 14.30
CA PRO A 259 21.77 -5.69 14.66
C PRO A 259 21.54 -6.97 15.51
N LYS A 260 20.61 -6.93 16.49
CA LYS A 260 20.28 -8.11 17.32
C LYS A 260 19.60 -9.21 16.49
N PHE A 261 18.64 -8.85 15.62
CA PHE A 261 17.94 -9.81 14.76
C PHE A 261 18.86 -10.38 13.66
N ARG A 262 19.78 -9.56 13.11
CA ARG A 262 20.84 -10.01 12.21
C ARG A 262 21.70 -11.08 12.87
N ASP A 263 22.18 -10.82 14.09
CA ASP A 263 23.09 -11.74 14.79
C ASP A 263 22.33 -13.01 15.26
N LEU A 264 21.03 -12.93 15.55
CA LEU A 264 20.18 -14.10 15.72
C LEU A 264 20.06 -14.93 14.43
N ALA A 265 19.69 -14.30 13.31
CA ALA A 265 19.57 -14.96 12.01
C ALA A 265 20.90 -15.62 11.57
N GLY A 266 22.03 -14.97 11.84
CA GLY A 266 23.37 -15.52 11.60
C GLY A 266 23.72 -16.73 12.46
N ARG A 267 23.21 -16.82 13.70
CA ARG A 267 23.32 -18.04 14.54
C ARG A 267 22.43 -19.18 14.05
N VAL A 268 21.26 -18.88 13.48
CA VAL A 268 20.35 -19.90 12.92
C VAL A 268 20.92 -20.52 11.64
N SER A 269 21.53 -19.73 10.76
CA SER A 269 22.19 -20.29 9.56
C SER A 269 23.21 -19.36 8.91
N ALA A 270 24.23 -19.96 8.28
CA ALA A 270 25.09 -19.28 7.31
C ALA A 270 24.37 -19.00 5.96
N ASN A 271 23.27 -19.70 5.65
CA ASN A 271 22.54 -19.53 4.39
C ASN A 271 21.75 -18.21 4.39
N ARG A 272 22.11 -17.28 3.49
CA ARG A 272 21.44 -15.98 3.31
C ARG A 272 19.93 -16.07 3.05
N PHE A 273 19.41 -17.17 2.52
CA PHE A 273 17.96 -17.35 2.37
C PHE A 273 17.29 -17.62 3.73
N VAL A 274 17.84 -18.57 4.51
CA VAL A 274 17.35 -18.85 5.88
C VAL A 274 17.53 -17.64 6.78
N GLN A 275 18.59 -16.86 6.62
CA GLN A 275 18.75 -15.60 7.34
C GLN A 275 17.64 -14.59 7.03
N ALA A 276 17.16 -14.51 5.77
CA ALA A 276 16.04 -13.65 5.41
C ALA A 276 14.72 -14.14 6.04
N LEU A 277 14.47 -15.46 6.02
CA LEU A 277 13.30 -16.09 6.65
C LEU A 277 13.22 -15.84 8.17
N VAL A 278 14.36 -15.59 8.84
CA VAL A 278 14.40 -15.21 10.27
C VAL A 278 14.35 -13.69 10.44
N PHE A 279 15.24 -12.96 9.76
CA PHE A 279 15.43 -11.52 9.97
C PHE A 279 14.24 -10.68 9.52
N VAL A 280 13.69 -10.96 8.33
CA VAL A 280 12.68 -10.09 7.71
C VAL A 280 11.35 -10.16 8.48
N PRO A 281 10.77 -11.34 8.80
CA PRO A 281 9.57 -11.41 9.62
C PRO A 281 9.75 -10.76 11.00
N LEU A 282 10.87 -11.03 11.70
CA LEU A 282 11.12 -10.44 13.02
C LEU A 282 11.20 -8.91 12.99
N PHE A 283 11.88 -8.33 11.99
CA PHE A 283 11.95 -6.88 11.87
C PHE A 283 10.59 -6.26 11.55
N LEU A 284 9.87 -6.84 10.58
CA LEU A 284 8.57 -6.32 10.13
C LEU A 284 7.52 -6.40 11.23
N ILE A 285 7.37 -7.54 11.89
CA ILE A 285 6.39 -7.74 12.96
C ILE A 285 6.66 -6.77 14.12
N VAL A 286 7.94 -6.57 14.50
CA VAL A 286 8.29 -5.64 15.58
C VAL A 286 8.07 -4.18 15.19
N TRP A 287 8.30 -3.80 13.93
CA TRP A 287 7.95 -2.46 13.44
C TRP A 287 6.42 -2.27 13.43
N GLN A 288 5.65 -3.19 12.84
CA GLN A 288 4.20 -3.05 12.71
C GLN A 288 3.45 -3.13 14.04
N ILE A 289 4.00 -3.83 15.06
CA ILE A 289 3.52 -3.74 16.45
C ILE A 289 3.75 -2.33 17.05
N LEU A 290 4.81 -1.63 16.66
CA LEU A 290 5.07 -0.25 17.09
C LEU A 290 4.22 0.78 16.30
N GLU A 291 3.79 0.47 15.08
CA GLU A 291 2.78 1.25 14.33
C GLU A 291 1.33 0.99 14.78
N LEU A 292 1.09 -0.13 15.47
CA LEU A 292 -0.24 -0.57 15.90
C LEU A 292 -1.05 0.50 16.69
N PRO A 293 -0.46 1.38 17.53
CA PRO A 293 -1.19 2.48 18.16
C PRO A 293 -1.78 3.50 17.16
N VAL A 294 -1.04 3.86 16.10
CA VAL A 294 -1.53 4.75 15.04
C VAL A 294 -2.59 4.03 14.20
N ALA A 295 -2.36 2.74 13.89
CA ALA A 295 -3.32 1.90 13.20
C ALA A 295 -4.65 1.78 13.98
N ALA A 296 -4.58 1.60 15.30
CA ALA A 296 -5.72 1.54 16.20
C ALA A 296 -6.42 2.91 16.33
N TRP A 297 -5.67 4.02 16.43
CA TRP A 297 -6.27 5.36 16.46
C TRP A 297 -7.07 5.65 15.19
N GLY A 298 -6.57 5.28 14.01
CA GLY A 298 -7.33 5.40 12.75
C GLY A 298 -8.62 4.56 12.72
N HIS A 299 -8.61 3.37 13.32
CA HIS A 299 -9.81 2.54 13.45
C HIS A 299 -10.81 3.12 14.47
N HIS A 300 -10.33 3.59 15.62
CA HIS A 300 -11.15 4.29 16.61
C HIS A 300 -11.79 5.56 16.03
N LEU A 301 -11.02 6.38 15.32
CA LEU A 301 -11.51 7.57 14.62
C LEU A 301 -12.59 7.18 13.59
N SER A 302 -12.41 6.05 12.90
CA SER A 302 -13.44 5.54 11.98
C SER A 302 -14.72 5.17 12.74
N LEU A 303 -14.65 4.35 13.78
CA LEU A 303 -15.83 3.99 14.59
C LEU A 303 -16.54 5.23 15.17
N ALA A 304 -15.78 6.18 15.71
CA ALA A 304 -16.30 7.38 16.37
C ALA A 304 -17.05 8.36 15.44
N TYR A 305 -16.79 8.31 14.13
CA TYR A 305 -17.45 9.18 13.14
C TYR A 305 -18.52 8.45 12.32
N ASP A 306 -19.09 7.38 12.89
CA ASP A 306 -20.02 6.45 12.24
C ASP A 306 -19.45 5.74 11.01
N GLN A 307 -18.14 5.77 10.83
CA GLN A 307 -17.53 5.36 9.59
C GLN A 307 -17.57 3.82 9.47
N SER A 308 -16.79 3.10 10.27
CA SER A 308 -16.78 1.63 10.23
C SER A 308 -17.90 1.04 11.11
N VAL A 309 -18.31 -0.20 10.81
CA VAL A 309 -19.04 -1.09 11.74
C VAL A 309 -18.19 -2.26 12.23
N GLN A 310 -16.95 -2.36 11.75
CA GLN A 310 -16.09 -3.49 12.05
C GLN A 310 -15.68 -3.48 13.53
N GLY A 311 -16.10 -4.49 14.30
CA GLY A 311 -15.67 -4.64 15.69
C GLY A 311 -14.16 -4.94 15.80
N TRP A 312 -13.53 -4.50 16.88
CA TRP A 312 -12.08 -4.59 17.14
C TRP A 312 -11.47 -5.98 16.88
N GLY A 313 -12.16 -7.07 17.25
CA GLY A 313 -11.67 -8.44 16.97
C GLY A 313 -11.60 -8.78 15.48
N SER A 314 -12.59 -8.34 14.69
CA SER A 314 -12.57 -8.48 13.23
C SER A 314 -11.50 -7.60 12.58
N TRP A 315 -11.35 -6.36 13.06
CA TRP A 315 -10.31 -5.44 12.59
C TRP A 315 -8.90 -5.97 12.88
N PHE A 316 -8.67 -6.51 14.08
CA PHE A 316 -7.38 -7.09 14.46
C PHE A 316 -7.08 -8.36 13.65
N TRP A 317 -8.09 -9.19 13.37
CA TRP A 317 -7.93 -10.35 12.48
C TRP A 317 -7.61 -9.96 11.02
N ASP A 318 -8.25 -8.91 10.50
CA ASP A 318 -7.88 -8.34 9.20
C ASP A 318 -6.45 -7.79 9.21
N TRP A 319 -6.03 -7.09 10.28
CA TRP A 319 -4.65 -6.65 10.44
C TRP A 319 -3.67 -7.84 10.43
N CYS A 320 -3.90 -8.89 11.23
CA CYS A 320 -3.04 -10.07 11.24
C CYS A 320 -2.92 -10.76 9.86
N LYS A 321 -4.01 -10.82 9.08
CA LYS A 321 -3.96 -11.33 7.70
C LYS A 321 -3.16 -10.42 6.77
N ALA A 322 -3.33 -9.10 6.88
CA ALA A 322 -2.58 -8.13 6.09
C ALA A 322 -1.07 -8.21 6.39
N GLU A 323 -0.68 -8.34 7.65
CA GLU A 323 0.72 -8.53 8.05
C GLU A 323 1.29 -9.86 7.53
N LEU A 324 0.52 -10.96 7.60
CA LEU A 324 0.95 -12.25 7.06
C LEU A 324 1.18 -12.19 5.54
N VAL A 325 0.25 -11.60 4.78
CA VAL A 325 0.40 -11.39 3.33
C VAL A 325 1.59 -10.47 3.03
N GLY A 326 1.75 -9.40 3.79
CA GLY A 326 2.88 -8.48 3.71
C GLY A 326 4.22 -9.19 3.90
N VAL A 327 4.38 -9.95 4.99
CA VAL A 327 5.59 -10.73 5.31
C VAL A 327 5.90 -11.78 4.23
N LEU A 328 4.88 -12.48 3.70
CA LEU A 328 5.04 -13.47 2.64
C LEU A 328 5.53 -12.86 1.32
N ILE A 329 5.09 -11.65 0.97
CA ILE A 329 5.57 -10.92 -0.22
C ILE A 329 6.95 -10.29 0.03
N LEU A 330 7.15 -9.67 1.20
CA LEU A 330 8.37 -8.95 1.57
C LEU A 330 9.60 -9.86 1.73
N THR A 331 9.45 -11.04 2.32
CA THR A 331 10.59 -11.89 2.67
C THR A 331 11.41 -12.35 1.44
N PRO A 332 10.82 -12.91 0.36
CA PRO A 332 11.57 -13.22 -0.86
C PRO A 332 12.05 -11.96 -1.59
N LEU A 333 11.28 -10.87 -1.53
CA LEU A 333 11.62 -9.58 -2.17
C LEU A 333 12.85 -8.91 -1.55
N LEU A 334 12.91 -8.84 -0.22
CA LEU A 334 14.04 -8.31 0.53
C LEU A 334 15.23 -9.26 0.51
N TRP A 335 15.02 -10.58 0.47
CA TRP A 335 16.09 -11.52 0.15
C TRP A 335 16.72 -11.21 -1.22
N LEU A 336 15.89 -10.95 -2.24
CA LEU A 336 16.34 -10.60 -3.58
C LEU A 336 17.07 -9.25 -3.60
N LEU A 337 16.57 -8.23 -2.90
CA LEU A 337 17.29 -6.96 -2.66
C LEU A 337 18.70 -7.21 -2.13
N TYR A 338 18.83 -7.95 -1.03
CA TYR A 338 20.13 -8.17 -0.40
C TYR A 338 21.06 -9.06 -1.25
N ARG A 339 20.50 -9.98 -2.05
CA ARG A 339 21.23 -10.74 -3.07
C ARG A 339 21.75 -9.84 -4.21
N ILE A 340 20.97 -8.83 -4.62
CA ILE A 340 21.36 -7.83 -5.62
C ILE A 340 22.39 -6.84 -5.05
N LEU A 341 22.20 -6.36 -3.82
CA LEU A 341 23.15 -5.51 -3.10
C LEU A 341 24.53 -6.16 -3.00
N ALA A 342 24.58 -7.45 -2.63
CA ALA A 342 25.84 -8.20 -2.54
C ALA A 342 26.52 -8.41 -3.92
N LYS A 343 25.74 -8.55 -5.01
CA LYS A 343 26.28 -8.78 -6.37
C LYS A 343 26.61 -7.50 -7.14
N SER A 344 25.95 -6.38 -6.88
CA SER A 344 26.10 -5.16 -7.67
C SER A 344 25.94 -3.87 -6.83
N PRO A 345 26.79 -3.63 -5.82
CA PRO A 345 26.63 -2.51 -4.88
C PRO A 345 26.67 -1.11 -5.53
N ARG A 346 27.13 -0.97 -6.78
CA ARG A 346 27.11 0.29 -7.55
C ARG A 346 25.86 0.50 -8.42
N ARG A 347 25.10 -0.57 -8.75
CA ARG A 347 23.92 -0.54 -9.63
C ARG A 347 22.70 -1.24 -9.02
N TRP A 348 22.73 -1.49 -7.72
CA TRP A 348 21.69 -2.24 -7.00
C TRP A 348 20.31 -1.62 -7.18
N TRP A 349 20.23 -0.28 -7.18
CA TRP A 349 19.00 0.49 -7.39
C TRP A 349 18.34 0.13 -8.73
N PHE A 350 19.12 0.05 -9.81
CA PHE A 350 18.63 -0.30 -11.14
C PHE A 350 18.30 -1.80 -11.27
N TYR A 351 19.14 -2.69 -10.74
CA TYR A 351 18.87 -4.13 -10.84
C TYR A 351 17.73 -4.58 -9.94
N PHE A 352 17.56 -3.94 -8.77
CA PHE A 352 16.38 -4.10 -7.94
C PHE A 352 15.17 -3.51 -8.67
N TRP A 353 15.26 -2.28 -9.20
CA TRP A 353 14.23 -1.67 -10.05
C TRP A 353 13.74 -2.59 -11.17
N LEU A 354 14.65 -3.20 -11.94
CA LEU A 354 14.27 -4.11 -13.01
C LEU A 354 13.67 -5.42 -12.47
N ALA A 355 14.25 -5.98 -11.40
CA ALA A 355 13.81 -7.25 -10.84
C ALA A 355 12.45 -7.18 -10.15
N THR A 356 12.07 -6.04 -9.56
CA THR A 356 10.79 -5.94 -8.84
C THR A 356 9.64 -5.77 -9.86
N LEU A 357 9.85 -5.24 -11.09
CA LEU A 357 8.77 -4.86 -12.03
C LEU A 357 7.73 -5.99 -12.26
N PRO A 358 8.12 -7.23 -12.59
CA PRO A 358 7.16 -8.33 -12.70
C PRO A 358 6.47 -8.70 -11.38
N VAL A 359 7.06 -8.41 -10.22
CA VAL A 359 6.39 -8.55 -8.91
C VAL A 359 5.29 -7.51 -8.76
N ILE A 360 5.56 -6.25 -9.14
CA ILE A 360 4.50 -5.24 -9.13
C ILE A 360 3.40 -5.58 -10.15
N VAL A 361 3.71 -6.11 -11.35
CA VAL A 361 2.69 -6.56 -12.31
C VAL A 361 1.90 -7.77 -11.78
N PHE A 362 2.58 -8.72 -11.14
CA PHE A 362 1.98 -9.96 -10.64
C PHE A 362 0.94 -9.69 -9.55
N VAL A 363 1.26 -8.86 -8.54
CA VAL A 363 0.30 -8.66 -7.44
C VAL A 363 -0.85 -7.71 -7.84
N VAL A 364 -0.76 -6.91 -8.93
CA VAL A 364 -1.96 -6.25 -9.52
C VAL A 364 -3.01 -7.30 -9.93
N PHE A 365 -2.52 -8.38 -10.54
CA PHE A 365 -3.36 -9.41 -11.11
C PHE A 365 -3.89 -10.37 -10.04
N ILE A 366 -3.07 -10.68 -9.03
CA ILE A 366 -3.45 -11.57 -7.92
C ILE A 366 -4.34 -10.87 -6.88
N ALA A 367 -4.22 -9.54 -6.72
CA ALA A 367 -4.98 -8.72 -5.78
C ALA A 367 -6.50 -9.02 -5.81
N PRO A 368 -7.23 -8.76 -6.90
CA PRO A 368 -8.68 -8.96 -6.94
C PRO A 368 -9.09 -10.44 -6.83
N VAL A 369 -8.24 -11.38 -7.26
CA VAL A 369 -8.60 -12.80 -7.38
C VAL A 369 -8.30 -13.59 -6.09
N VAL A 370 -7.29 -13.18 -5.32
CA VAL A 370 -6.77 -13.93 -4.16
C VAL A 370 -6.65 -13.07 -2.90
N ILE A 371 -6.38 -11.76 -3.00
CA ILE A 371 -6.23 -10.90 -1.82
C ILE A 371 -7.59 -10.38 -1.36
N ASP A 372 -8.37 -9.71 -2.21
CA ASP A 372 -9.71 -9.20 -1.83
C ASP A 372 -10.59 -10.26 -1.14
N PRO A 373 -10.66 -11.53 -1.62
CA PRO A 373 -11.50 -12.57 -1.00
C PRO A 373 -11.04 -13.05 0.38
N LEU A 374 -9.84 -12.69 0.84
CA LEU A 374 -9.42 -12.91 2.23
C LEU A 374 -10.05 -11.89 3.19
N PHE A 375 -10.61 -10.80 2.67
CA PHE A 375 -11.18 -9.69 3.43
C PHE A 375 -12.68 -9.49 3.19
N PHE A 376 -13.20 -9.78 2.00
CA PHE A 376 -14.59 -9.54 1.62
C PHE A 376 -15.26 -10.75 0.96
N HIS A 377 -16.57 -10.88 1.16
CA HIS A 377 -17.40 -11.88 0.49
C HIS A 377 -18.02 -11.30 -0.78
N PHE A 378 -18.07 -12.12 -1.83
CA PHE A 378 -18.58 -11.77 -3.15
C PHE A 378 -19.68 -12.77 -3.56
N GLU A 379 -20.84 -12.27 -3.96
CA GLU A 379 -22.01 -13.04 -4.45
C GLU A 379 -22.34 -12.62 -5.90
N PRO A 380 -23.01 -13.45 -6.73
CA PRO A 380 -23.42 -13.03 -8.07
C PRO A 380 -24.47 -11.91 -8.04
N LEU A 381 -24.19 -10.77 -8.69
CA LEU A 381 -25.07 -9.58 -8.68
C LEU A 381 -26.45 -9.87 -9.29
N ALA A 382 -26.52 -10.75 -10.28
CA ALA A 382 -27.76 -11.14 -10.95
C ALA A 382 -28.79 -11.78 -10.00
N GLY A 383 -28.36 -12.38 -8.89
CA GLY A 383 -29.27 -12.94 -7.87
C GLY A 383 -29.83 -11.92 -6.88
N LYS A 384 -29.46 -10.63 -7.01
CA LYS A 384 -29.87 -9.54 -6.09
C LYS A 384 -30.39 -8.30 -6.84
N ALA A 385 -29.85 -8.00 -8.03
CA ALA A 385 -30.22 -6.82 -8.83
C ALA A 385 -30.14 -7.12 -10.36
N PRO A 386 -31.02 -7.98 -10.92
CA PRO A 386 -30.97 -8.38 -12.33
C PRO A 386 -31.20 -7.23 -13.32
N ASP A 387 -32.00 -6.22 -12.93
CA ASP A 387 -32.23 -5.03 -13.74
C ASP A 387 -30.97 -4.18 -13.85
N LEU A 388 -30.26 -3.97 -12.72
CA LEU A 388 -28.99 -3.25 -12.71
C LEU A 388 -27.92 -3.96 -13.54
N VAL A 389 -27.86 -5.30 -13.52
CA VAL A 389 -26.99 -6.08 -14.42
C VAL A 389 -27.29 -5.74 -15.88
N THR A 390 -28.56 -5.66 -16.25
CA THR A 390 -29.00 -5.34 -17.61
C THR A 390 -28.64 -3.91 -18.03
N GLU A 391 -28.68 -2.95 -17.11
CA GLU A 391 -28.22 -1.57 -17.39
C GLU A 391 -26.69 -1.45 -17.42
N ILE A 392 -25.97 -2.16 -16.54
CA ILE A 392 -24.50 -2.23 -16.56
C ILE A 392 -24.01 -2.79 -17.90
N GLU A 393 -24.66 -3.81 -18.47
CA GLU A 393 -24.35 -4.33 -19.81
C GLU A 393 -24.50 -3.28 -20.92
N LYS A 394 -25.45 -2.34 -20.82
CA LYS A 394 -25.59 -1.24 -21.79
C LYS A 394 -24.41 -0.28 -21.67
N VAL A 395 -24.02 0.05 -20.44
CA VAL A 395 -22.88 0.94 -20.15
C VAL A 395 -21.56 0.30 -20.61
N THR A 396 -21.28 -0.96 -20.25
CA THR A 396 -20.06 -1.66 -20.71
C THR A 396 -20.00 -1.72 -22.23
N ARG A 397 -21.11 -2.08 -22.89
CA ARG A 397 -21.17 -2.16 -24.37
C ARG A 397 -20.89 -0.81 -25.02
N ARG A 398 -21.44 0.30 -24.49
CA ARG A 398 -21.12 1.66 -24.99
C ARG A 398 -19.67 2.07 -24.72
N GLY A 399 -19.08 1.59 -23.61
CA GLY A 399 -17.67 1.76 -23.29
C GLY A 399 -16.69 0.86 -24.06
N GLY A 400 -17.16 0.04 -25.01
CA GLY A 400 -16.33 -0.92 -25.75
C GLY A 400 -15.92 -2.16 -24.94
N LEU A 401 -16.55 -2.41 -23.79
CA LEU A 401 -16.28 -3.55 -22.92
C LEU A 401 -17.37 -4.62 -23.03
N SER A 402 -16.95 -5.87 -23.20
CA SER A 402 -17.77 -7.05 -22.91
C SER A 402 -17.35 -7.64 -21.56
N ILE A 403 -18.31 -7.75 -20.63
CA ILE A 403 -18.16 -8.40 -19.33
C ILE A 403 -19.39 -9.29 -19.12
N PRO A 404 -19.24 -10.64 -19.08
CA PRO A 404 -20.33 -11.58 -18.84
C PRO A 404 -21.07 -11.37 -17.51
N ARG A 405 -22.37 -11.73 -17.45
CA ARG A 405 -23.23 -11.59 -16.26
C ARG A 405 -22.73 -12.37 -15.04
N ASP A 406 -22.13 -13.54 -15.26
CA ASP A 406 -21.48 -14.37 -14.23
C ASP A 406 -20.24 -13.71 -13.61
N ARG A 407 -19.75 -12.61 -14.22
CA ARG A 407 -18.61 -11.80 -13.76
C ARG A 407 -19.06 -10.44 -13.22
N MET A 408 -20.33 -10.29 -12.88
CA MET A 408 -20.85 -9.14 -12.14
C MET A 408 -21.17 -9.58 -10.71
N PHE A 409 -20.45 -9.02 -9.74
CA PHE A 409 -20.50 -9.43 -8.34
C PHE A 409 -21.08 -8.33 -7.45
N LEU A 410 -21.82 -8.75 -6.42
CA LEU A 410 -22.13 -7.95 -5.25
C LEU A 410 -21.07 -8.24 -4.17
N MET A 411 -20.42 -7.20 -3.66
CA MET A 411 -19.54 -7.31 -2.49
C MET A 411 -20.32 -6.96 -1.23
N ALA A 412 -20.20 -7.81 -0.20
CA ALA A 412 -20.83 -7.61 1.10
C ALA A 412 -20.05 -6.58 1.95
N ALA A 413 -19.99 -5.33 1.49
CA ALA A 413 -19.27 -4.23 2.12
C ALA A 413 -19.86 -3.88 3.49
N SER A 414 -21.20 -3.92 3.60
CA SER A 414 -21.98 -3.61 4.82
C SER A 414 -21.47 -4.25 6.11
N ARG A 415 -20.82 -5.43 6.03
CA ARG A 415 -20.26 -6.17 7.17
C ARG A 415 -19.10 -5.45 7.89
N LYS A 416 -18.51 -4.42 7.27
CA LYS A 416 -17.34 -3.68 7.77
C LYS A 416 -17.40 -2.18 7.44
N LEU A 417 -17.93 -1.89 6.26
CA LEU A 417 -17.93 -0.60 5.61
C LEU A 417 -19.37 -0.12 5.38
N LYS A 418 -19.63 1.16 5.56
CA LYS A 418 -20.95 1.80 5.38
C LYS A 418 -21.02 2.69 4.11
N SER A 419 -20.10 2.49 3.18
CA SER A 419 -19.74 3.36 2.03
C SER A 419 -20.40 2.97 0.72
N VAL A 420 -20.33 3.81 -0.32
CA VAL A 420 -20.72 3.43 -1.69
C VAL A 420 -19.51 3.30 -2.63
N ASN A 421 -19.49 2.26 -3.47
CA ASN A 421 -18.57 2.06 -4.60
C ASN A 421 -19.14 1.06 -5.65
N ALA A 422 -18.68 1.12 -6.91
CA ALA A 422 -18.96 0.14 -7.97
C ALA A 422 -17.87 0.14 -9.08
N TYR A 423 -16.94 -0.82 -9.07
CA TYR A 423 -15.70 -0.78 -9.85
C TYR A 423 -15.52 -1.91 -10.90
N VAL A 424 -14.60 -1.70 -11.84
CA VAL A 424 -14.17 -2.69 -12.86
C VAL A 424 -12.74 -3.13 -12.59
N THR A 425 -12.48 -4.44 -12.59
CA THR A 425 -11.11 -4.99 -12.41
C THR A 425 -10.89 -6.28 -13.23
N GLY A 426 -9.65 -6.77 -13.29
CA GLY A 426 -9.22 -7.94 -14.08
C GLY A 426 -8.75 -7.59 -15.50
N PHE A 427 -8.16 -8.56 -16.23
CA PHE A 427 -7.53 -8.34 -17.54
C PHE A 427 -8.06 -9.28 -18.63
N GLY A 428 -8.18 -8.80 -19.88
CA GLY A 428 -8.60 -9.64 -21.02
C GLY A 428 -9.99 -10.25 -20.82
N ALA A 429 -10.06 -11.58 -20.76
CA ALA A 429 -11.30 -12.32 -20.44
C ALA A 429 -11.59 -12.44 -18.93
N SER A 430 -10.66 -12.05 -18.05
CA SER A 430 -10.84 -12.09 -16.59
C SER A 430 -11.51 -10.85 -15.99
N LYS A 431 -11.94 -9.89 -16.82
CA LYS A 431 -12.66 -8.68 -16.36
C LYS A 431 -13.89 -9.06 -15.53
N ARG A 432 -14.13 -8.30 -14.46
CA ARG A 432 -15.32 -8.39 -13.61
C ARG A 432 -15.81 -6.99 -13.21
N VAL A 433 -17.11 -6.89 -12.94
CA VAL A 433 -17.72 -5.75 -12.24
C VAL A 433 -17.93 -6.14 -10.78
N VAL A 434 -17.71 -5.21 -9.86
CA VAL A 434 -18.03 -5.35 -8.44
C VAL A 434 -18.84 -4.15 -7.99
N VAL A 435 -20.09 -4.37 -7.56
CA VAL A 435 -20.96 -3.36 -6.92
C VAL A 435 -21.01 -3.65 -5.43
N TRP A 436 -21.03 -2.63 -4.56
CA TRP A 436 -21.19 -2.85 -3.12
C TRP A 436 -22.68 -2.92 -2.74
N ASP A 437 -23.03 -3.77 -1.77
CA ASP A 437 -24.40 -3.90 -1.23
C ASP A 437 -24.95 -2.59 -0.66
N THR A 438 -24.09 -1.85 0.03
CA THR A 438 -24.30 -0.47 0.47
C THR A 438 -24.56 0.52 -0.67
N THR A 439 -24.01 0.32 -1.87
CA THR A 439 -24.34 1.13 -3.06
C THR A 439 -25.77 0.87 -3.50
N LEU A 440 -26.20 -0.40 -3.57
CA LEU A 440 -27.60 -0.73 -3.88
C LEU A 440 -28.57 -0.14 -2.84
N ALA A 441 -28.17 -0.09 -1.57
CA ALA A 441 -28.97 0.44 -0.48
C ALA A 441 -29.02 1.99 -0.43
N ARG A 442 -28.20 2.72 -1.20
CA ARG A 442 -28.03 4.19 -1.08
C ARG A 442 -28.10 4.96 -2.40
N MET A 443 -27.96 4.31 -3.55
CA MET A 443 -27.97 4.95 -4.86
C MET A 443 -29.03 4.34 -5.77
N THR A 444 -29.81 5.22 -6.42
CA THR A 444 -30.71 4.82 -7.50
C THR A 444 -29.94 4.29 -8.71
N VAL A 445 -30.57 3.50 -9.57
CA VAL A 445 -29.92 2.93 -10.77
C VAL A 445 -29.17 4.00 -11.60
N PRO A 446 -29.72 5.19 -11.92
CA PRO A 446 -28.97 6.25 -12.60
C PRO A 446 -27.70 6.72 -11.88
N GLN A 447 -27.75 6.84 -10.56
CA GLN A 447 -26.61 7.27 -9.73
C GLN A 447 -25.52 6.19 -9.67
N THR A 448 -25.92 4.93 -9.51
CA THR A 448 -25.03 3.76 -9.53
C THR A 448 -24.37 3.57 -10.90
N LEU A 449 -25.11 3.77 -11.99
CA LEU A 449 -24.56 3.72 -13.36
C LEU A 449 -23.56 4.84 -13.64
N PHE A 450 -23.75 6.04 -13.08
CA PHE A 450 -22.73 7.09 -13.16
C PHE A 450 -21.44 6.70 -12.42
N VAL A 451 -21.53 6.21 -11.17
CA VAL A 451 -20.35 5.76 -10.40
C VAL A 451 -19.62 4.63 -11.13
N PHE A 452 -20.38 3.64 -11.62
CA PHE A 452 -19.85 2.58 -12.46
C PHE A 452 -19.20 3.11 -13.75
N GLY A 453 -19.81 4.11 -14.40
CA GLY A 453 -19.27 4.76 -15.60
C GLY A 453 -17.94 5.48 -15.34
N HIS A 454 -17.80 6.17 -14.21
CA HIS A 454 -16.57 6.82 -13.77
C HIS A 454 -15.44 5.79 -13.54
N GLU A 455 -15.71 4.75 -12.75
CA GLU A 455 -14.76 3.67 -12.47
C GLU A 455 -14.38 2.85 -13.73
N MET A 456 -15.35 2.61 -14.62
CA MET A 456 -15.09 2.05 -15.94
C MET A 456 -14.24 2.99 -16.81
N GLY A 457 -14.33 4.31 -16.59
CA GLY A 457 -13.45 5.31 -17.19
C GLY A 457 -11.99 5.12 -16.79
N HIS A 458 -11.69 4.80 -15.53
CA HIS A 458 -10.32 4.43 -15.13
C HIS A 458 -9.80 3.22 -15.92
N TYR A 459 -10.68 2.23 -16.14
CA TYR A 459 -10.34 1.03 -16.90
C TYR A 459 -10.08 1.34 -18.39
N VAL A 460 -11.04 1.96 -19.07
CA VAL A 460 -11.02 2.20 -20.52
C VAL A 460 -9.97 3.25 -20.92
N LEU A 461 -9.76 4.27 -20.09
CA LEU A 461 -8.69 5.26 -20.30
C LEU A 461 -7.30 4.75 -19.87
N GLY A 462 -7.19 3.51 -19.38
CA GLY A 462 -5.91 2.89 -19.01
C GLY A 462 -5.20 3.58 -17.85
N HIS A 463 -5.95 4.10 -16.87
CA HIS A 463 -5.37 4.79 -15.71
C HIS A 463 -4.51 3.86 -14.84
N VAL A 464 -4.85 2.57 -14.79
CA VAL A 464 -3.98 1.54 -14.19
C VAL A 464 -2.61 1.52 -14.91
N PRO A 465 -2.44 1.08 -16.18
CA PRO A 465 -1.12 1.05 -16.84
C PRO A 465 -0.36 2.39 -16.89
N LYS A 466 -1.07 3.54 -16.86
CA LYS A 466 -0.46 4.87 -16.72
C LYS A 466 0.12 5.12 -15.32
N THR A 467 -0.65 4.87 -14.26
CA THR A 467 -0.21 4.97 -12.87
C THR A 467 0.95 4.02 -12.62
N ILE A 468 0.82 2.78 -13.10
CA ILE A 468 1.85 1.74 -13.14
C ILE A 468 3.18 2.27 -13.68
N ALA A 469 3.18 2.95 -14.83
CA ALA A 469 4.40 3.51 -15.42
C ALA A 469 4.93 4.72 -14.63
N PHE A 470 4.05 5.62 -14.19
CA PHE A 470 4.40 6.80 -13.41
C PHE A 470 5.11 6.43 -12.10
N VAL A 471 4.52 5.54 -11.29
CA VAL A 471 5.12 5.10 -10.02
C VAL A 471 6.41 4.29 -10.24
N SER A 472 6.53 3.56 -11.36
CA SER A 472 7.76 2.83 -11.72
C SER A 472 8.91 3.77 -12.10
N GLY A 473 8.63 4.92 -12.72
CA GLY A 473 9.62 5.96 -13.01
C GLY A 473 10.03 6.74 -11.75
N LEU A 474 9.04 7.10 -10.93
CA LEU A 474 9.24 7.75 -9.63
C LEU A 474 10.10 6.88 -8.70
N LEU A 475 9.78 5.59 -8.62
CA LEU A 475 10.57 4.54 -7.96
C LEU A 475 12.04 4.56 -8.37
N LEU A 476 12.33 4.60 -9.68
CA LEU A 476 13.71 4.56 -10.18
C LEU A 476 14.51 5.76 -9.69
N ALA A 477 13.89 6.95 -9.65
CA ALA A 477 14.49 8.15 -9.07
C ALA A 477 14.68 8.01 -7.54
N VAL A 478 13.68 7.52 -6.80
CA VAL A 478 13.75 7.33 -5.35
C VAL A 478 14.86 6.33 -4.95
N LEU A 479 14.97 5.18 -5.62
CA LEU A 479 16.06 4.22 -5.36
C LEU A 479 17.44 4.77 -5.76
N PHE A 480 17.52 5.60 -6.81
CA PHE A 480 18.77 6.26 -7.19
C PHE A 480 19.20 7.29 -6.14
N LEU A 481 18.29 8.15 -5.66
CA LEU A 481 18.53 9.09 -4.57
C LEU A 481 18.89 8.36 -3.27
N ALA A 482 18.21 7.26 -2.96
CA ALA A 482 18.53 6.40 -1.83
C ALA A 482 19.93 5.78 -1.96
N HIS A 483 20.34 5.34 -3.15
CA HIS A 483 21.72 4.89 -3.40
C HIS A 483 22.76 5.98 -3.13
N LEU A 484 22.49 7.23 -3.51
CA LEU A 484 23.40 8.36 -3.24
C LEU A 484 23.50 8.64 -1.73
N ALA A 485 22.37 8.76 -1.03
CA ALA A 485 22.34 9.10 0.38
C ALA A 485 22.80 7.94 1.31
N LEU A 486 22.52 6.67 0.98
CA LEU A 486 23.06 5.53 1.75
C LEU A 486 24.59 5.44 1.67
N ARG A 487 25.20 5.91 0.56
CA ARG A 487 26.66 5.95 0.41
C ARG A 487 27.35 7.03 1.24
N SER A 488 26.65 8.08 1.68
CA SER A 488 27.17 9.06 2.64
C SER A 488 26.77 8.75 4.09
N ALA A 489 25.59 8.17 4.31
CA ALA A 489 25.07 7.84 5.64
C ALA A 489 25.68 6.57 6.28
N LEU A 490 26.15 5.62 5.47
CA LEU A 490 26.75 4.35 5.94
C LEU A 490 28.20 4.19 5.44
N PRO A 491 29.17 4.97 5.96
CA PRO A 491 30.59 4.77 5.65
C PRO A 491 31.09 3.39 6.13
N PRO A 492 32.15 2.82 5.53
CA PRO A 492 32.67 1.51 5.92
C PRO A 492 33.22 1.46 7.36
N ASP A 493 33.81 2.57 7.82
CA ASP A 493 34.44 2.68 9.13
C ASP A 493 33.60 3.50 10.12
N ARG A 494 33.17 2.81 11.19
CA ARG A 494 32.56 3.33 12.42
C ARG A 494 31.13 3.90 12.30
N GLY A 495 30.31 3.57 13.29
CA GLY A 495 28.98 4.14 13.48
C GLY A 495 28.29 3.54 14.72
N HIS A 496 27.65 4.38 15.54
CA HIS A 496 27.07 3.98 16.82
C HIS A 496 25.95 2.92 16.68
N TRP A 497 25.34 2.82 15.50
CA TRP A 497 24.22 1.93 15.18
C TRP A 497 24.61 0.46 14.95
N ARG A 498 25.91 0.10 14.97
CA ARG A 498 26.40 -1.30 14.84
C ARG A 498 26.03 -2.01 13.52
N ILE A 499 25.73 -1.25 12.47
CA ILE A 499 25.46 -1.72 11.10
C ILE A 499 26.80 -1.90 10.37
N ARG A 500 27.03 -3.05 9.73
CA ARG A 500 28.33 -3.40 9.09
C ARG A 500 28.49 -2.88 7.64
N GLY A 501 27.61 -1.97 7.20
CA GLY A 501 27.52 -1.47 5.83
C GLY A 501 26.22 -1.87 5.12
N LEU A 502 26.05 -1.45 3.86
CA LEU A 502 24.76 -1.56 3.14
C LEU A 502 24.30 -3.00 2.83
N THR A 503 25.21 -3.98 2.74
CA THR A 503 24.87 -5.40 2.52
C THR A 503 24.46 -6.14 3.80
N ASP A 504 24.60 -5.48 4.95
CA ASP A 504 24.15 -5.97 6.24
C ASP A 504 22.61 -5.86 6.34
N TRP A 505 21.94 -6.94 6.74
CA TRP A 505 20.51 -6.95 7.08
C TRP A 505 20.14 -5.79 8.03
N ALA A 506 21.05 -5.43 8.95
CA ALA A 506 20.86 -4.33 9.88
C ALA A 506 20.73 -2.94 9.22
N SER A 507 20.97 -2.79 7.91
CA SER A 507 20.71 -1.55 7.16
C SER A 507 19.25 -1.36 6.73
N LEU A 508 18.41 -2.41 6.82
CA LEU A 508 17.00 -2.35 6.40
C LEU A 508 16.19 -1.21 7.05
N PRO A 509 16.33 -0.88 8.36
CA PRO A 509 15.57 0.24 8.95
C PRO A 509 16.00 1.60 8.40
N VAL A 510 17.26 1.74 7.98
CA VAL A 510 17.77 2.98 7.37
C VAL A 510 17.24 3.15 5.96
N LEU A 511 17.22 2.06 5.17
CA LEU A 511 16.56 2.06 3.86
C LEU A 511 15.06 2.33 3.98
N ALA A 512 14.38 1.70 4.95
CA ALA A 512 12.96 1.94 5.22
C ALA A 512 12.68 3.41 5.52
N LEU A 513 13.38 4.01 6.49
CA LEU A 513 13.24 5.43 6.86
C LEU A 513 13.41 6.37 5.67
N MET A 514 14.38 6.07 4.79
CA MET A 514 14.62 6.86 3.58
C MET A 514 13.52 6.68 2.52
N LEU A 515 12.91 5.50 2.44
CA LEU A 515 11.78 5.24 1.54
C LEU A 515 10.47 5.87 2.06
N SER A 516 10.20 5.85 3.37
CA SER A 516 9.05 6.51 3.98
C SER A 516 9.12 8.04 3.76
N VAL A 517 10.24 8.66 4.10
CA VAL A 517 10.46 10.11 3.87
C VAL A 517 10.36 10.46 2.38
N ALA A 518 10.90 9.63 1.47
CA ALA A 518 10.76 9.86 0.04
C ALA A 518 9.29 9.69 -0.43
N SER A 519 8.55 8.72 0.10
CA SER A 519 7.13 8.50 -0.20
C SER A 519 6.28 9.73 0.17
N GLU A 520 6.57 10.38 1.29
CA GLU A 520 5.84 11.58 1.70
C GLU A 520 6.22 12.82 0.90
N LEU A 521 7.52 13.04 0.64
CA LEU A 521 7.98 14.13 -0.24
C LEU A 521 7.48 14.01 -1.68
N CYS A 522 7.21 12.79 -2.16
CA CYS A 522 6.63 12.55 -3.48
C CYS A 522 5.09 12.57 -3.51
N SER A 523 4.42 12.63 -2.36
CA SER A 523 2.95 12.61 -2.28
C SER A 523 2.24 13.70 -3.11
N PRO A 524 2.73 14.96 -3.22
CA PRO A 524 2.02 15.98 -4.00
C PRO A 524 2.08 15.72 -5.52
N ALA A 525 3.13 15.03 -5.98
CA ALA A 525 3.27 14.63 -7.39
C ALA A 525 2.33 13.47 -7.73
N ILE A 526 2.26 12.45 -6.86
CA ILE A 526 1.32 11.32 -6.98
C ILE A 526 -0.13 11.84 -6.96
N ASN A 527 -0.47 12.69 -5.98
CA ASN A 527 -1.81 13.25 -5.85
C ASN A 527 -2.17 14.20 -6.99
N SER A 528 -1.21 14.94 -7.56
CA SER A 528 -1.46 15.74 -8.78
C SER A 528 -1.74 14.88 -10.00
N PHE A 529 -1.03 13.75 -10.17
CA PHE A 529 -1.29 12.80 -11.24
C PHE A 529 -2.66 12.12 -11.08
N SER A 530 -3.00 11.71 -9.85
CA SER A 530 -4.32 11.16 -9.49
C SER A 530 -5.45 12.13 -9.85
N ARG A 531 -5.39 13.40 -9.45
CA ARG A 531 -6.44 14.41 -9.75
C ARG A 531 -6.69 14.62 -11.24
N ALA A 532 -5.68 14.43 -12.09
CA ALA A 532 -5.83 14.51 -13.54
C ALA A 532 -6.56 13.29 -14.13
N GLN A 533 -6.34 12.10 -13.55
CA GLN A 533 -7.06 10.87 -13.89
C GLN A 533 -8.51 10.93 -13.42
N GLU A 534 -8.77 11.47 -12.22
CA GLU A 534 -10.13 11.71 -11.71
C GLU A 534 -10.97 12.56 -12.65
N HIS A 535 -10.45 13.72 -13.06
CA HIS A 535 -11.19 14.61 -13.96
C HIS A 535 -11.47 13.96 -15.33
N ALA A 536 -10.54 13.16 -15.86
CA ALA A 536 -10.75 12.41 -17.10
C ALA A 536 -11.84 11.32 -16.94
N ALA A 537 -11.91 10.69 -15.78
CA ALA A 537 -12.94 9.70 -15.45
C ALA A 537 -14.31 10.33 -15.14
N ASP A 538 -14.37 11.54 -14.55
CA ASP A 538 -15.61 12.32 -14.40
C ASP A 538 -16.22 12.65 -15.76
N VAL A 539 -15.40 13.14 -16.70
CA VAL A 539 -15.81 13.39 -18.10
C VAL A 539 -16.33 12.09 -18.74
N TYR A 540 -15.57 11.00 -18.66
CA TYR A 540 -15.96 9.71 -19.24
C TYR A 540 -17.26 9.17 -18.64
N GLY A 541 -17.43 9.24 -17.31
CA GLY A 541 -18.63 8.78 -16.60
C GLY A 541 -19.88 9.57 -16.98
N LEU A 542 -19.75 10.90 -17.15
CA LEU A 542 -20.83 11.78 -17.62
C LEU A 542 -21.24 11.47 -19.06
N GLU A 543 -20.27 11.13 -19.93
CA GLU A 543 -20.50 10.80 -21.34
C GLU A 543 -21.09 9.39 -21.54
N VAL A 544 -20.54 8.36 -20.89
CA VAL A 544 -20.88 6.96 -21.20
C VAL A 544 -22.30 6.57 -20.77
N VAL A 545 -22.87 7.29 -19.80
CA VAL A 545 -24.27 7.13 -19.38
C VAL A 545 -25.23 8.12 -20.06
N HIS A 546 -24.74 9.12 -20.79
CA HIS A 546 -25.58 10.17 -21.41
C HIS A 546 -26.58 9.56 -22.40
N GLY A 547 -27.88 9.76 -22.18
CA GLY A 547 -28.93 9.14 -23.01
C GLY A 547 -29.15 7.64 -22.80
N LEU A 548 -28.35 6.98 -21.94
CA LEU A 548 -28.73 5.70 -21.32
C LEU A 548 -29.57 5.94 -20.05
N ILE A 549 -29.32 7.05 -19.35
CA ILE A 549 -30.09 7.53 -18.20
C ILE A 549 -30.68 8.93 -18.47
N PRO A 550 -31.79 9.34 -17.83
CA PRO A 550 -32.52 10.55 -18.21
C PRO A 550 -31.74 11.87 -18.07
N ASP A 551 -30.80 11.95 -17.13
CA ASP A 551 -29.95 13.13 -16.91
C ASP A 551 -28.63 12.70 -16.25
N SER A 552 -27.54 12.66 -17.02
CA SER A 552 -26.22 12.26 -16.53
C SER A 552 -25.60 13.28 -15.57
N ARG A 553 -25.88 14.58 -15.76
CA ARG A 553 -25.37 15.66 -14.91
C ARG A 553 -26.01 15.64 -13.53
N ARG A 554 -27.33 15.45 -13.47
CA ARG A 554 -28.08 15.31 -12.21
C ARG A 554 -27.70 14.02 -11.50
N ALA A 555 -27.57 12.90 -12.22
CA ALA A 555 -27.09 11.66 -11.63
C ALA A 555 -25.70 11.83 -11.00
N ALA A 556 -24.73 12.41 -11.73
CA ALA A 556 -23.39 12.69 -11.21
C ALA A 556 -23.39 13.65 -10.01
N THR A 557 -24.11 14.77 -10.11
CA THR A 557 -24.28 15.76 -9.04
C THR A 557 -24.84 15.12 -7.78
N GLN A 558 -25.88 14.29 -7.91
CA GLN A 558 -26.49 13.58 -6.78
C GLN A 558 -25.57 12.48 -6.24
N SER A 559 -24.86 11.75 -7.09
CA SER A 559 -23.90 10.74 -6.65
C SER A 559 -22.76 11.36 -5.83
N PHE A 560 -22.18 12.48 -6.26
CA PHE A 560 -21.15 13.19 -5.47
C PHE A 560 -21.69 13.81 -4.18
N GLN A 561 -22.94 14.26 -4.18
CA GLN A 561 -23.62 14.78 -2.99
C GLN A 561 -23.87 13.66 -1.95
N ILE A 562 -24.43 12.51 -2.39
CA ILE A 562 -24.62 11.31 -1.57
C ILE A 562 -23.27 10.81 -1.05
N LEU A 563 -22.26 10.74 -1.93
CA LEU A 563 -20.89 10.37 -1.58
C LEU A 563 -20.38 11.28 -0.46
N GLY A 564 -20.32 12.60 -0.64
CA GLY A 564 -19.85 13.51 0.41
C GLY A 564 -20.63 13.43 1.74
N GLU A 565 -21.95 13.22 1.69
CA GLU A 565 -22.82 13.09 2.85
C GLU A 565 -22.66 11.80 3.67
N ILE A 566 -22.32 10.68 3.02
CA ILE A 566 -21.97 9.42 3.69
C ILE A 566 -20.52 9.53 4.19
N ASN A 567 -19.65 10.05 3.31
CA ASN A 567 -18.21 10.10 3.47
C ASN A 567 -17.69 11.12 4.48
N LEU A 568 -18.54 12.04 4.97
CA LEU A 568 -18.13 13.16 5.82
C LEU A 568 -16.95 13.98 5.23
N ALA A 569 -16.92 14.11 3.90
CA ALA A 569 -15.80 14.71 3.18
C ALA A 569 -15.73 16.23 3.38
N ASP A 570 -14.53 16.77 3.63
CA ASP A 570 -14.32 18.20 3.91
C ASP A 570 -14.96 19.10 2.82
N PRO A 571 -15.90 19.98 3.18
CA PRO A 571 -16.53 20.91 2.24
C PRO A 571 -15.64 22.08 1.82
N SER A 572 -14.54 22.37 2.52
CA SER A 572 -13.63 23.47 2.21
C SER A 572 -12.17 23.18 2.64
N PRO A 573 -11.51 22.16 2.05
CA PRO A 573 -10.15 21.80 2.40
C PRO A 573 -9.15 22.93 2.07
N GLY A 574 -8.27 23.23 3.01
CA GLY A 574 -7.26 24.29 2.86
C GLY A 574 -6.31 24.05 1.69
N ARG A 575 -5.79 25.12 1.07
CA ARG A 575 -4.92 25.04 -0.13
C ARG A 575 -3.74 24.09 0.02
N PHE A 576 -3.10 24.06 1.21
CA PHE A 576 -2.00 23.14 1.51
C PHE A 576 -2.47 21.68 1.56
N VAL A 577 -3.49 21.39 2.37
CA VAL A 577 -4.16 20.09 2.51
C VAL A 577 -4.56 19.54 1.13
N ARG A 578 -5.17 20.38 0.29
CA ARG A 578 -5.49 20.02 -1.10
C ARG A 578 -4.24 19.70 -1.93
N PHE A 579 -3.19 20.51 -1.86
CA PHE A 579 -1.96 20.28 -2.63
C PHE A 579 -1.31 18.94 -2.30
N TRP A 580 -1.08 18.69 -1.00
CA TRP A 580 -0.27 17.57 -0.50
C TRP A 580 -1.03 16.23 -0.57
N LEU A 581 -2.34 16.22 -0.32
CA LEU A 581 -3.07 15.00 0.05
C LEU A 581 -4.16 14.55 -0.92
N TYR A 582 -4.86 15.52 -1.51
CA TYR A 582 -6.11 15.24 -2.19
C TYR A 582 -5.82 14.53 -3.51
N SER A 583 -5.83 13.20 -3.49
CA SER A 583 -5.78 12.35 -4.68
C SER A 583 -6.93 12.63 -5.66
N HIS A 584 -8.03 13.21 -5.15
CA HIS A 584 -9.22 13.60 -5.92
C HIS A 584 -9.46 15.12 -5.86
N PRO A 585 -10.05 15.75 -6.89
CA PRO A 585 -10.55 17.12 -6.78
C PRO A 585 -11.61 17.22 -5.67
N PRO A 586 -11.69 18.33 -4.90
CA PRO A 586 -12.72 18.50 -3.87
C PRO A 586 -14.14 18.32 -4.43
N LEU A 587 -15.05 17.69 -3.67
CA LEU A 587 -16.39 17.35 -4.18
C LEU A 587 -17.19 18.56 -4.66
N ALA A 588 -17.00 19.74 -4.04
CA ALA A 588 -17.61 20.98 -4.52
C ALA A 588 -17.20 21.35 -5.97
N GLU A 589 -15.97 21.03 -6.37
CA GLU A 589 -15.47 21.24 -7.74
C GLU A 589 -16.00 20.17 -8.70
N ARG A 590 -16.03 18.89 -8.30
CA ARG A 590 -16.62 17.80 -9.10
C ARG A 590 -18.12 18.00 -9.33
N ILE A 591 -18.84 18.49 -8.32
CA ILE A 591 -20.26 18.87 -8.41
C ILE A 591 -20.47 20.06 -9.34
N SER A 592 -19.68 21.14 -9.19
CA SER A 592 -19.77 22.33 -10.06
C SER A 592 -19.44 21.98 -11.53
N PHE A 593 -18.47 21.10 -11.74
CA PHE A 593 -18.13 20.55 -13.05
C PHE A 593 -19.28 19.71 -13.62
N ALA A 594 -19.82 18.75 -12.86
CA ALA A 594 -20.91 17.90 -13.32
C ALA A 594 -22.18 18.68 -13.71
N GLN A 595 -22.48 19.79 -13.04
CA GLN A 595 -23.60 20.67 -13.41
C GLN A 595 -23.38 21.42 -14.72
N THR A 596 -22.14 21.77 -15.04
CA THR A 596 -21.77 22.63 -16.18
C THR A 596 -21.24 21.85 -17.39
N TYR A 597 -20.94 20.56 -17.24
CA TYR A 597 -20.49 19.70 -18.32
C TYR A 597 -21.64 19.25 -19.22
N ASP A 598 -21.85 20.01 -20.29
CA ASP A 598 -22.85 19.74 -21.32
C ASP A 598 -22.29 20.13 -22.69
N PRO A 599 -21.49 19.26 -23.34
CA PRO A 599 -21.02 19.50 -24.70
C PRO A 599 -22.18 19.44 -25.72
N TRP A 600 -23.14 18.55 -25.49
CA TRP A 600 -24.24 18.26 -26.42
C TRP A 600 -25.12 19.48 -26.67
N SER A 601 -25.51 20.23 -25.63
CA SER A 601 -26.32 21.46 -25.80
C SER A 601 -25.60 22.60 -26.53
N LYS A 602 -24.28 22.52 -26.70
CA LYS A 602 -23.46 23.51 -27.41
C LYS A 602 -23.06 23.06 -28.83
N GLY A 603 -23.40 21.82 -29.23
CA GLY A 603 -22.87 21.21 -30.45
C GLY A 603 -21.38 20.82 -30.37
N GLU A 604 -20.78 20.84 -29.17
CA GLU A 604 -19.44 20.30 -28.93
C GLU A 604 -19.50 18.77 -29.01
N ARG A 605 -18.43 18.13 -29.51
CA ARG A 605 -18.35 16.66 -29.52
C ARG A 605 -17.91 16.13 -28.14
N PRO A 606 -18.53 15.06 -27.61
CA PRO A 606 -18.00 14.34 -26.45
C PRO A 606 -16.54 13.88 -26.69
N ARG A 607 -15.76 13.86 -25.62
CA ARG A 607 -14.29 13.71 -25.64
C ARG A 607 -13.85 12.26 -25.81
N TYR A 608 -14.60 11.32 -25.26
CA TYR A 608 -14.23 9.89 -25.22
C TYR A 608 -15.27 8.98 -25.87
N ILE A 609 -16.56 9.23 -25.66
CA ILE A 609 -17.67 8.40 -26.17
C ILE A 609 -18.22 9.02 -27.45
N ARG A 610 -17.89 8.44 -28.60
CA ARG A 610 -18.38 8.91 -29.90
C ARG A 610 -19.75 8.31 -30.22
N ASP A 611 -20.71 9.15 -30.53
CA ASP A 611 -22.03 8.68 -30.96
C ASP A 611 -21.93 7.89 -32.27
N GLY A 612 -22.47 6.67 -32.27
CA GLY A 612 -22.41 5.74 -33.40
C GLY A 612 -21.14 4.90 -33.54
N ALA A 613 -20.11 5.08 -32.69
CA ALA A 613 -18.86 4.33 -32.82
C ALA A 613 -18.33 3.77 -31.47
N THR A 614 -18.48 2.45 -31.29
CA THR A 614 -17.48 1.68 -30.53
C THR A 614 -16.12 1.81 -31.22
N PRO A 615 -15.02 1.94 -30.47
CA PRO A 615 -13.66 1.99 -31.03
C PRO A 615 -13.21 0.64 -31.60
#